data_AF-A0A957DHD2-F1
#
_entry.id   AF-A0A957DHD2-F1
#
_cell.length_a   1.000
_cell.length_b   1.000
_cell.length_c   1.000
_cell.angle_alpha   90.00
_cell.angle_beta   90.00
_cell.angle_gamma   90.00
#
_symmetry.space_group_name_H-M   'P 1'
#
loop_
_entity.id
_entity.type
_entity.pdbx_description
1 polymer ?
#
loop_
_entity_poly.entity_id
_entity_poly.type
_entity_poly.pdbx_seq_one_letter_code
_entity_poly.pdbx_strand_id
1 'polypeptide(L)'
;IVRSLTNLIKKKADPIKGAPGVLKNAGTPKEGAPQIPLHPERWEQIITIRDEMHEAAGAMGNRTSLMTAGSLGLNVTLSASALTALRAFVRGEWRKLAWLLLGAGGSFVGKTLLTQQLNRFDTLVSLTNVAERICVAFNQPDNAGIQAAVPYYIFGHNHSARVRELTQAAGTNAPFRQWYVNTGAWLPSFNESDRLTRSDIQLTFFRLVPDRPGRDEQVPELLEWLPNADRPRPVRLL
;
A
#
# COMPACT_ATOMS: atom_id res chain seq x y z
N ILE A 1 14.41 20.31 -18.88
CA ILE A 1 13.65 19.17 -18.31
C ILE A 1 12.48 19.65 -17.45
N VAL A 2 12.66 20.56 -16.47
CA VAL A 2 11.57 21.07 -15.62
C VAL A 2 10.52 21.94 -16.36
N ARG A 3 10.89 22.65 -17.44
CA ARG A 3 9.92 23.43 -18.26
C ARG A 3 9.08 22.58 -19.24
N SER A 4 9.39 21.30 -19.42
CA SER A 4 8.66 20.43 -20.37
C SER A 4 7.44 19.74 -19.74
N LEU A 5 7.39 19.63 -18.42
CA LEU A 5 6.27 18.99 -17.69
C LEU A 5 5.09 19.93 -17.47
N THR A 6 5.32 21.25 -17.40
CA THR A 6 4.24 22.23 -17.18
C THR A 6 3.31 22.39 -18.39
N ASN A 7 3.81 22.09 -19.60
CA ASN A 7 3.00 22.14 -20.82
C ASN A 7 2.16 20.87 -21.03
N LEU A 8 2.43 19.77 -20.31
CA LEU A 8 1.62 18.55 -20.40
C LEU A 8 0.32 18.66 -19.58
N ILE A 9 0.29 19.52 -18.55
CA ILE A 9 -0.85 19.68 -17.64
C ILE A 9 -1.86 20.73 -18.12
N LYS A 10 -1.45 21.64 -19.02
CA LYS A 10 -2.34 22.68 -19.61
C LYS A 10 -3.08 22.25 -20.87
N LYS A 11 -2.86 21.04 -21.39
CA LYS A 11 -3.68 20.52 -22.49
C LYS A 11 -5.03 20.15 -21.91
N LYS A 12 -5.98 21.07 -22.07
CA LYS A 12 -7.43 20.89 -21.90
C LYS A 12 -7.75 19.47 -22.33
N ALA A 13 -8.17 18.63 -21.39
CA ALA A 13 -8.53 17.25 -21.68
C ALA A 13 -9.64 17.28 -22.73
N ASP A 14 -9.29 17.00 -23.98
CA ASP A 14 -10.29 16.70 -24.99
C ASP A 14 -11.07 15.50 -24.44
N PRO A 15 -12.42 15.58 -24.34
CA PRO A 15 -13.20 14.47 -23.86
C PRO A 15 -12.86 13.25 -24.72
N ILE A 16 -12.46 12.16 -24.07
CA ILE A 16 -12.14 10.89 -24.71
C ILE A 16 -13.38 10.43 -25.48
N LYS A 17 -13.46 10.80 -26.76
CA LYS A 17 -14.47 10.32 -27.70
C LYS A 17 -14.11 8.88 -28.02
N GLY A 18 -14.67 7.95 -27.27
CA GLY A 18 -14.47 6.52 -27.47
C GLY A 18 -14.64 5.63 -26.25
N ALA A 19 -14.89 6.15 -25.05
CA ALA A 19 -15.22 5.29 -23.91
C ALA A 19 -16.62 4.65 -24.11
N PRO A 20 -16.73 3.32 -24.21
CA PRO A 20 -18.03 2.66 -24.28
C PRO A 20 -18.75 2.85 -22.95
N GLY A 21 -19.92 3.51 -22.99
CA GLY A 21 -20.90 3.52 -21.90
C GLY A 21 -20.39 4.12 -20.59
N VAL A 22 -20.24 5.45 -20.54
CA VAL A 22 -20.27 6.18 -19.26
C VAL A 22 -21.52 5.72 -18.51
N LEU A 23 -21.32 5.09 -17.35
CA LEU A 23 -22.37 4.71 -16.41
C LEU A 23 -23.20 5.96 -16.06
N LYS A 24 -24.27 6.21 -16.83
CA LYS A 24 -25.30 7.21 -16.51
C LYS A 24 -26.14 6.85 -15.28
N ASN A 25 -25.81 5.74 -14.62
CA ASN A 25 -26.52 5.17 -13.47
C ASN A 25 -25.62 5.00 -12.24
N ALA A 26 -24.62 5.86 -12.01
CA ALA A 26 -24.21 6.11 -10.64
C ALA A 26 -25.31 6.99 -10.03
N GLY A 27 -26.45 6.38 -9.69
CA GLY A 27 -27.55 7.07 -9.04
C GLY A 27 -26.99 7.84 -7.85
N THR A 28 -27.41 9.09 -7.69
CA THR A 28 -27.25 9.78 -6.42
C THR A 28 -27.73 8.84 -5.31
N PRO A 29 -27.04 8.76 -4.16
CA PRO A 29 -27.54 8.00 -3.02
C PRO A 29 -29.01 8.39 -2.83
N LYS A 30 -29.91 7.39 -2.84
CA LYS A 30 -31.34 7.66 -2.68
C LYS A 30 -31.50 8.57 -1.45
N GLU A 31 -32.21 9.69 -1.61
CA GLU A 31 -32.61 10.53 -0.47
C GLU A 31 -33.23 9.61 0.59
N GLY A 32 -32.68 9.64 1.80
CA GLY A 32 -33.10 8.75 2.89
C GLY A 32 -32.34 7.42 3.01
N ALA A 33 -31.20 7.24 2.31
CA ALA A 33 -30.26 6.18 2.70
C ALA A 33 -29.93 6.36 4.19
N PRO A 34 -30.16 5.35 5.04
CA PRO A 34 -29.96 5.48 6.47
C PRO A 34 -28.49 5.84 6.71
N GLN A 35 -28.25 7.09 7.10
CA GLN A 35 -26.98 7.47 7.69
C GLN A 35 -26.96 6.77 9.04
N ILE A 36 -26.10 5.77 9.20
CA ILE A 36 -25.85 5.19 10.52
C ILE A 36 -25.01 6.26 11.24
N PRO A 37 -25.59 7.04 12.17
CA PRO A 37 -24.80 8.03 12.88
C PRO A 37 -23.75 7.27 13.68
N LEU A 38 -22.48 7.61 13.46
CA LEU A 38 -21.39 7.05 14.24
C LEU A 38 -21.54 7.54 15.68
N HIS A 39 -21.87 6.62 16.58
CA HIS A 39 -21.97 6.90 18.01
C HIS A 39 -20.66 7.56 18.50
N PRO A 40 -20.71 8.57 19.40
CA PRO A 40 -19.52 9.30 19.85
C PRO A 40 -18.38 8.39 20.33
N GLU A 41 -18.69 7.32 21.04
CA GLU A 41 -17.69 6.34 21.52
C GLU A 41 -16.93 5.66 20.37
N ARG A 42 -17.60 5.31 19.28
CA ARG A 42 -16.94 4.74 18.09
C ARG A 42 -16.06 5.78 17.42
N TRP A 43 -16.51 7.03 17.40
CA TRP A 43 -15.73 8.13 16.84
C TRP A 43 -14.42 8.34 17.62
N GLU A 44 -14.47 8.30 18.95
CA GLU A 44 -13.29 8.36 19.81
C GLU A 44 -12.34 7.17 19.59
N GLN A 45 -12.86 5.95 19.40
CA GLN A 45 -12.04 4.80 19.04
C GLN A 45 -11.34 4.98 17.69
N ILE A 46 -12.04 5.49 16.67
CA ILE A 46 -11.44 5.79 15.35
C ILE A 46 -10.37 6.86 15.47
N ILE A 47 -10.62 7.93 16.23
CA ILE A 47 -9.64 8.99 16.49
C ILE A 47 -8.41 8.41 17.17
N THR A 48 -8.59 7.56 18.17
CA THR A 48 -7.49 6.90 18.89
C THR A 48 -6.66 6.05 17.92
N ILE A 49 -7.31 5.23 17.07
CA ILE A 49 -6.64 4.44 16.03
C ILE A 49 -5.86 5.34 15.07
N ARG A 50 -6.46 6.46 14.63
CA ARG A 50 -5.83 7.44 13.73
C ARG A 50 -4.60 8.07 14.38
N ASP A 51 -4.71 8.48 15.63
CA ASP A 51 -3.64 9.20 16.34
C ASP A 51 -2.47 8.26 16.65
N GLU A 52 -2.73 7.03 17.08
CA GLU A 52 -1.71 6.00 17.21
C GLU A 52 -1.01 5.70 15.87
N MET A 53 -1.75 5.70 14.76
CA MET A 53 -1.16 5.53 13.43
C MET A 53 -0.31 6.74 13.00
N HIS A 54 -0.73 7.96 13.31
CA HIS A 54 0.07 9.15 13.03
C HIS A 54 1.35 9.17 13.86
N GLU A 55 1.27 8.82 15.14
CA GLU A 55 2.44 8.72 16.01
C GLU A 55 3.39 7.63 15.53
N ALA A 56 2.87 6.43 15.21
CA ALA A 56 3.66 5.34 14.67
C ALA A 56 4.31 5.71 13.33
N ALA A 57 3.58 6.39 12.43
CA ALA A 57 4.10 6.86 11.16
C ALA A 57 5.19 7.94 11.35
N GLY A 58 5.03 8.85 12.31
CA GLY A 58 6.04 9.85 12.65
C GLY A 58 7.33 9.23 13.21
N ALA A 59 7.20 8.32 14.18
CA ALA A 59 8.32 7.56 14.73
C ALA A 59 9.01 6.72 13.64
N MET A 60 8.23 6.14 12.72
CA MET A 60 8.74 5.39 11.58
C MET A 60 9.48 6.29 10.58
N GLY A 61 8.94 7.46 10.25
CA GLY A 61 9.60 8.40 9.34
C GLY A 61 10.99 8.79 9.82
N ASN A 62 11.13 9.08 11.12
CA ASN A 62 12.42 9.40 11.73
C ASN A 62 13.40 8.21 11.67
N ARG A 63 12.93 6.99 11.97
CA ARG A 63 13.76 5.78 11.91
C ARG A 63 14.15 5.41 10.48
N THR A 64 13.22 5.46 9.52
CA THR A 64 13.48 5.19 8.10
C THR A 64 14.48 6.20 7.54
N SER A 65 14.37 7.48 7.91
CA SER A 65 15.36 8.49 7.54
C SER A 65 16.76 8.16 8.06
N LEU A 66 16.87 7.81 9.35
CA LEU A 66 18.13 7.43 9.98
C LEU A 66 18.74 6.15 9.36
N MET A 67 17.91 5.14 9.11
CA MET A 67 18.35 3.91 8.45
C MET A 67 18.75 4.15 6.99
N THR A 68 18.04 5.01 6.26
CA THR A 68 18.39 5.39 4.88
C THR A 68 19.73 6.10 4.85
N ALA A 69 19.95 7.08 5.74
CA ALA A 69 21.23 7.75 5.89
C ALA A 69 22.36 6.76 6.24
N GLY A 70 22.11 5.83 7.16
CA GLY A 70 23.02 4.73 7.47
C GLY A 70 23.36 3.87 6.25
N SER A 71 22.37 3.51 5.45
CA SER A 71 22.56 2.70 4.22
C SER A 71 23.39 3.45 3.16
N LEU A 72 23.18 4.77 3.02
CA LEU A 72 23.98 5.61 2.14
C LEU A 72 25.42 5.68 2.61
N GLY A 73 25.64 5.88 3.92
CA GLY A 73 26.97 5.84 4.53
C GLY A 73 27.70 4.51 4.32
N LEU A 74 26.98 3.39 4.42
CA LEU A 74 27.52 2.06 4.13
C LEU A 74 27.87 1.91 2.64
N ASN A 75 27.03 2.38 1.70
CA ASN A 75 27.34 2.31 0.27
C ASN A 75 28.57 3.15 -0.11
N VAL A 76 28.72 4.34 0.47
CA VAL A 76 29.90 5.20 0.28
C VAL A 76 31.15 4.50 0.81
N THR A 77 31.08 3.96 2.03
CA THR A 77 32.18 3.19 2.63
C THR A 77 32.57 2.00 1.77
N LEU A 78 31.60 1.20 1.31
CA LEU A 78 31.83 0.04 0.45
C LEU A 78 32.54 0.42 -0.86
N SER A 79 32.11 1.53 -1.48
CA SER A 79 32.69 2.04 -2.72
C SER A 79 34.14 2.51 -2.52
N ALA A 80 34.40 3.23 -1.42
CA ALA A 80 35.75 3.66 -1.05
C ALA A 80 36.68 2.47 -0.72
N SER A 81 36.16 1.48 0.01
CA SER A 81 36.89 0.25 0.31
C SER A 81 37.21 -0.55 -0.95
N ALA A 82 36.29 -0.65 -1.91
CA ALA A 82 36.52 -1.32 -3.19
C ALA A 82 37.64 -0.64 -4.00
N LEU A 83 37.63 0.69 -4.10
CA LEU A 83 38.70 1.45 -4.75
C LEU A 83 40.05 1.25 -4.04
N THR A 84 40.04 1.22 -2.71
CA THR A 84 41.26 0.99 -1.92
C THR A 84 41.78 -0.44 -2.05
N ALA A 85 40.87 -1.42 -2.15
CA ALA A 85 41.19 -2.83 -2.35
C ALA A 85 41.84 -3.04 -3.72
N LEU A 86 41.30 -2.39 -4.77
CA LEU A 86 41.89 -2.43 -6.10
C LEU A 86 43.32 -1.87 -6.10
N ARG A 87 43.57 -0.75 -5.40
CA ARG A 87 44.92 -0.20 -5.24
C ARG A 87 45.85 -1.13 -4.48
N ALA A 88 45.38 -1.75 -3.39
CA ALA A 88 46.16 -2.70 -2.62
C ALA A 88 46.53 -3.94 -3.46
N PHE A 89 45.60 -4.43 -4.27
CA PHE A 89 45.83 -5.53 -5.21
C PHE A 89 46.93 -5.19 -6.23
N VAL A 90 46.84 -4.03 -6.89
CA VAL A 90 47.85 -3.58 -7.86
C VAL A 90 49.25 -3.45 -7.25
N ARG A 91 49.33 -3.09 -5.96
CA ARG A 91 50.60 -2.96 -5.22
C ARG A 91 51.10 -4.25 -4.58
N GLY A 92 50.37 -5.37 -4.72
CA GLY A 92 50.71 -6.63 -4.04
C GLY A 92 50.56 -6.57 -2.50
N GLU A 93 49.79 -5.62 -1.96
CA GLU A 93 49.54 -5.46 -0.52
C GLU A 93 48.46 -6.45 -0.02
N TRP A 94 48.73 -7.76 -0.12
CA TRP A 94 47.74 -8.83 0.14
C TRP A 94 47.06 -8.78 1.51
N ARG A 95 47.81 -8.43 2.56
CA ARG A 95 47.25 -8.27 3.92
C ARG A 95 46.17 -7.20 3.98
N LYS A 96 46.42 -6.05 3.35
CA LYS A 96 45.48 -4.93 3.32
C LYS A 96 44.25 -5.28 2.47
N LEU A 97 44.46 -5.96 1.34
CA LEU A 97 43.37 -6.48 0.51
C LEU A 97 42.46 -7.41 1.32
N ALA A 98 43.02 -8.37 2.06
CA ALA A 98 42.24 -9.29 2.88
C ALA A 98 41.38 -8.56 3.93
N TRP A 99 41.96 -7.57 4.62
CA TRP A 99 41.22 -6.74 5.58
C TRP A 99 40.07 -5.96 4.93
N LEU A 100 40.30 -5.39 3.74
CA LEU A 100 39.28 -4.64 3.02
C LEU A 100 38.13 -5.54 2.53
N LEU A 101 38.44 -6.75 2.07
CA LEU A 101 37.43 -7.73 1.67
C LEU A 101 36.59 -8.19 2.87
N LEU A 102 37.21 -8.42 4.04
CA LEU A 102 36.48 -8.73 5.27
C LEU A 102 35.55 -7.59 5.69
N GLY A 103 36.02 -6.34 5.63
CA GLY A 103 35.20 -5.16 5.90
C GLY A 103 34.02 -4.99 4.94
N ALA A 104 34.25 -5.28 3.65
CA ALA A 104 33.20 -5.25 2.63
C ALA A 104 32.15 -6.35 2.87
N GLY A 105 32.58 -7.57 3.22
CA GLY A 105 31.69 -8.67 3.60
C GLY A 105 30.84 -8.33 4.82
N GLY A 106 31.43 -7.76 5.87
CA GLY A 106 30.70 -7.30 7.05
C GLY A 106 29.68 -6.21 6.73
N SER A 107 30.04 -5.26 5.86
CA SER A 107 29.14 -4.18 5.41
C SER A 107 27.95 -4.73 4.61
N PHE A 108 28.16 -5.77 3.80
CA PHE A 108 27.10 -6.44 3.05
C PHE A 108 26.08 -7.09 4.00
N VAL A 109 26.54 -7.87 4.98
CA VAL A 109 25.66 -8.48 6.00
C VAL A 109 24.89 -7.42 6.79
N GLY A 110 25.57 -6.35 7.21
CA GLY A 110 24.94 -5.23 7.91
C GLY A 110 23.82 -4.58 7.09
N LYS A 111 24.04 -4.37 5.78
CA LYS A 111 23.02 -3.86 4.87
C LYS A 111 21.83 -4.82 4.74
N THR A 112 22.06 -6.12 4.57
CA THR A 112 20.98 -7.12 4.48
C THR A 112 20.11 -7.14 5.74
N LEU A 113 20.72 -7.10 6.92
CA LEU A 113 19.99 -7.03 8.19
C LEU A 113 19.18 -5.74 8.31
N LEU A 114 19.77 -4.60 7.90
CA LEU A 114 19.08 -3.31 7.89
C LEU A 114 17.86 -3.32 6.95
N THR A 115 17.99 -3.89 5.76
CA THR A 115 16.87 -4.02 4.81
C THR A 115 15.78 -4.97 5.33
N GLN A 116 16.16 -6.08 5.96
CA GLN A 116 15.19 -6.99 6.58
C GLN A 116 14.43 -6.31 7.73
N GLN A 117 15.11 -5.50 8.54
CA GLN A 117 14.46 -4.70 9.59
C GLN A 117 13.46 -3.71 8.98
N LEU A 118 13.85 -2.96 7.94
CA LEU A 118 12.95 -2.04 7.25
C LEU A 118 11.68 -2.73 6.72
N ASN A 119 11.81 -3.92 6.13
CA ASN A 119 10.66 -4.68 5.64
C ASN A 119 9.71 -5.13 6.76
N ARG A 120 10.24 -5.50 7.94
CA ARG A 120 9.39 -5.81 9.11
C ARG A 120 8.66 -4.58 9.64
N PHE A 121 9.28 -3.41 9.59
CA PHE A 121 8.63 -2.18 10.02
C PHE A 121 7.47 -1.77 9.11
N ASP A 122 7.61 -1.93 7.79
CA ASP A 122 6.53 -1.68 6.84
C ASP A 122 5.28 -2.53 7.14
N THR A 123 5.46 -3.77 7.62
CA THR A 123 4.33 -4.63 8.02
C THR A 123 3.61 -4.21 9.30
N LEU A 124 4.25 -3.44 10.20
CA LEU A 124 3.64 -3.03 11.47
C LEU A 124 2.63 -1.88 11.30
N VAL A 125 2.90 -0.95 10.38
CA VAL A 125 1.96 0.15 10.01
C VAL A 125 1.14 -0.25 8.78
N SER A 126 0.86 -1.55 8.64
CA SER A 126 0.02 -2.02 7.55
C SER A 126 -1.40 -1.47 7.70
N LEU A 127 -1.90 -0.80 6.66
CA LEU A 127 -3.29 -0.37 6.54
C LEU A 127 -4.28 -1.53 6.76
N THR A 128 -3.83 -2.75 6.50
CA THR A 128 -4.59 -3.97 6.78
C THR A 128 -4.86 -4.15 8.28
N ASN A 129 -3.90 -3.85 9.15
CA ASN A 129 -4.10 -3.89 10.61
C ASN A 129 -5.03 -2.75 11.07
N VAL A 130 -4.93 -1.58 10.45
CA VAL A 130 -5.86 -0.45 10.70
C VAL A 130 -7.28 -0.87 10.34
N ALA A 131 -7.46 -1.51 9.19
CA ALA A 131 -8.75 -2.03 8.75
C ALA A 131 -9.33 -3.04 9.75
N GLU A 132 -8.51 -3.97 10.26
CA GLU A 132 -8.93 -4.93 11.29
C GLU A 132 -9.39 -4.21 12.57
N ARG A 133 -8.65 -3.20 13.04
CA ARG A 133 -9.01 -2.45 14.26
C ARG A 133 -10.31 -1.65 14.11
N ILE A 134 -10.47 -0.95 12.99
CA ILE A 134 -11.71 -0.22 12.68
C ILE A 134 -12.86 -1.21 12.50
N CYS A 135 -12.61 -2.37 11.90
CA CYS A 135 -13.58 -3.45 11.77
C CYS A 135 -14.09 -3.92 13.14
N VAL A 136 -13.20 -4.18 14.08
CA VAL A 136 -13.59 -4.53 15.45
C VAL A 136 -14.43 -3.43 16.10
N ALA A 137 -14.01 -2.17 16.01
CA ALA A 137 -14.75 -1.03 16.56
C ALA A 137 -16.18 -0.91 15.98
N PHE A 138 -16.36 -1.21 14.69
CA PHE A 138 -17.66 -1.09 14.02
C PHE A 138 -18.58 -2.28 14.31
N ASN A 139 -18.00 -3.46 14.55
CA ASN A 139 -18.74 -4.67 14.86
C ASN A 139 -19.22 -4.71 16.33
N GLN A 140 -18.63 -3.90 17.22
CA GLN A 140 -19.11 -3.78 18.58
C GLN A 140 -20.47 -3.06 18.61
N PRO A 141 -21.51 -3.64 19.24
CA PRO A 141 -22.77 -2.95 19.45
C PRO A 141 -22.55 -1.73 20.37
N ASP A 142 -23.28 -0.65 20.12
CA ASP A 142 -23.30 0.51 21.02
C ASP A 142 -24.26 0.28 22.20
N ASN A 143 -24.44 1.30 23.04
CA ASN A 143 -25.35 1.26 24.20
C ASN A 143 -26.82 0.96 23.80
N ALA A 144 -27.20 1.19 22.54
CA ALA A 144 -28.52 0.85 22.00
C ALA A 144 -28.57 -0.55 21.35
N GLY A 145 -27.47 -1.31 21.39
CA GLY A 145 -27.36 -2.63 20.76
C GLY A 145 -27.19 -2.59 19.25
N ILE A 146 -27.04 -1.41 18.64
CA ILE A 146 -26.92 -1.24 17.19
C ILE A 146 -25.46 -1.45 16.81
N GLN A 147 -25.17 -2.21 15.74
CA GLN A 147 -23.83 -2.34 15.17
C GLN A 147 -23.67 -1.41 13.95
N ALA A 148 -22.45 -0.91 13.72
CA ALA A 148 -22.11 -0.09 12.55
C ALA A 148 -21.22 -0.86 11.56
N ALA A 149 -21.31 -2.19 11.55
CA ALA A 149 -20.52 -3.04 10.66
C ALA A 149 -20.69 -2.61 9.20
N VAL A 150 -19.60 -2.67 8.42
CA VAL A 150 -19.61 -2.42 6.97
C VAL A 150 -18.91 -3.55 6.22
N PRO A 151 -19.37 -3.92 5.02
CA PRO A 151 -18.81 -5.06 4.28
C PRO A 151 -17.44 -4.76 3.66
N TYR A 152 -17.11 -3.49 3.43
CA TYR A 152 -15.90 -3.09 2.72
C TYR A 152 -15.18 -1.95 3.43
N TYR A 153 -13.88 -2.15 3.66
CA TYR A 153 -12.97 -1.15 4.18
C TYR A 153 -11.94 -0.79 3.10
N ILE A 154 -12.14 0.37 2.48
CA ILE A 154 -11.37 0.81 1.31
C ILE A 154 -10.32 1.82 1.78
N PHE A 155 -9.05 1.50 1.57
CA PHE A 155 -7.92 2.38 1.91
C PHE A 155 -7.07 2.68 0.68
N GLY A 156 -6.67 3.95 0.55
CA GLY A 156 -5.57 4.36 -0.32
C GLY A 156 -4.23 4.29 0.41
N HIS A 157 -3.18 4.89 -0.15
CA HIS A 157 -1.81 5.03 0.40
C HIS A 157 -0.81 3.92 0.02
N ASN A 158 -1.11 2.63 0.18
CA ASN A 158 -0.18 1.58 -0.28
C ASN A 158 -0.31 1.39 -1.82
N HIS A 159 0.82 1.37 -2.52
CA HIS A 159 0.87 1.27 -3.99
C HIS A 159 0.53 -0.14 -4.51
N SER A 160 0.58 -1.14 -3.63
CA SER A 160 0.20 -2.52 -3.96
C SER A 160 -1.30 -2.71 -3.87
N ALA A 161 -1.88 -3.17 -4.98
CA ALA A 161 -3.27 -3.59 -5.04
C ALA A 161 -3.49 -4.83 -4.16
N ARG A 162 -4.54 -4.84 -3.32
CA ARG A 162 -4.81 -5.94 -2.40
C ARG A 162 -6.30 -6.07 -2.08
N VAL A 163 -6.79 -7.29 -2.08
CA VAL A 163 -8.09 -7.66 -1.51
C VAL A 163 -7.84 -8.77 -0.50
N ARG A 164 -8.38 -8.62 0.71
CA ARG A 164 -8.23 -9.63 1.76
C ARG A 164 -9.47 -9.62 2.64
N GLU A 165 -9.97 -10.80 2.98
CA GLU A 165 -10.98 -10.93 4.04
C GLU A 165 -10.39 -10.47 5.38
N LEU A 166 -11.20 -9.79 6.19
CA LEU A 166 -10.84 -9.40 7.53
C LEU A 166 -11.25 -10.51 8.51
N THR A 167 -10.30 -10.98 9.29
CA THR A 167 -10.58 -11.92 10.37
C THR A 167 -11.36 -11.19 11.47
N GLN A 168 -12.56 -11.68 11.77
CA GLN A 168 -13.36 -11.14 12.88
C GLN A 168 -12.71 -11.53 14.21
N ALA A 169 -12.65 -10.58 15.14
CA ALA A 169 -12.19 -10.87 16.50
C ALA A 169 -13.20 -11.79 17.20
N ALA A 170 -12.71 -12.70 18.06
CA ALA A 170 -13.56 -13.57 18.86
C ALA A 170 -14.57 -12.74 19.66
N GLY A 171 -15.86 -13.06 19.54
CA GLY A 171 -16.95 -12.31 20.19
C GLY A 171 -17.51 -11.13 19.39
N THR A 172 -16.96 -10.83 18.20
CA THR A 172 -17.58 -9.88 17.26
C THR A 172 -18.34 -10.66 16.18
N ASN A 173 -19.67 -10.56 16.17
CA ASN A 173 -20.51 -11.20 15.14
C ASN A 173 -21.02 -10.11 14.20
N ALA A 174 -20.31 -9.86 13.10
CA ALA A 174 -20.85 -9.00 12.05
C ALA A 174 -21.89 -9.79 11.24
N PRO A 175 -22.94 -9.14 10.73
CA PRO A 175 -24.00 -9.81 9.97
C PRO A 175 -23.55 -10.30 8.58
N PHE A 176 -22.33 -9.95 8.14
CA PHE A 176 -21.78 -10.32 6.85
C PHE A 176 -20.25 -10.42 6.92
N ARG A 177 -19.65 -11.04 5.89
CA ARG A 177 -18.19 -11.05 5.69
C ARG A 177 -17.69 -9.64 5.38
N GLN A 178 -16.49 -9.33 5.87
CA GLN A 178 -15.91 -8.00 5.76
C GLN A 178 -14.56 -8.06 5.07
N TRP A 179 -14.29 -7.08 4.21
CA TRP A 179 -13.16 -7.11 3.30
C TRP A 179 -12.32 -5.85 3.40
N TYR A 180 -11.01 -6.03 3.46
CA TYR A 180 -10.04 -4.98 3.20
C TYR A 180 -9.79 -4.88 1.70
N VAL A 181 -9.82 -3.65 1.20
CA VAL A 181 -9.65 -3.35 -0.22
C VAL A 181 -8.66 -2.19 -0.36
N ASN A 182 -7.64 -2.40 -1.17
CA ASN A 182 -6.76 -1.35 -1.66
C ASN A 182 -6.61 -1.49 -3.17
N THR A 183 -6.91 -0.43 -3.90
CA THR A 183 -6.78 -0.39 -5.36
C THR A 183 -5.33 -0.26 -5.83
N GLY A 184 -4.40 0.06 -4.95
CA GLY A 184 -3.01 0.37 -5.30
C GLY A 184 -2.87 1.74 -5.95
N ALA A 185 -1.66 2.03 -6.43
CA ALA A 185 -1.37 3.25 -7.17
C ALA A 185 -1.61 3.06 -8.67
N TRP A 186 -2.15 4.09 -9.32
CA TRP A 186 -2.32 4.12 -10.79
C TRP A 186 -1.04 4.48 -11.54
N LEU A 187 -0.08 5.06 -10.83
CA LEU A 187 1.25 5.33 -11.36
C LEU A 187 2.20 4.20 -10.93
N PRO A 188 3.04 3.69 -11.83
CA PRO A 188 4.04 2.69 -11.48
C PRO A 188 4.95 3.25 -10.40
N SER A 189 5.21 2.45 -9.36
CA SER A 189 6.28 2.75 -8.43
C SER A 189 7.62 2.59 -9.18
N PHE A 190 8.63 3.40 -8.84
CA PHE A 190 9.99 3.23 -9.39
C PHE A 190 10.71 1.98 -8.84
N ASN A 191 9.97 0.97 -8.39
CA ASN A 191 10.53 -0.30 -7.96
C ASN A 191 10.66 -1.23 -9.18
N GLU A 192 11.87 -1.78 -9.41
CA GLU A 192 12.19 -2.67 -10.53
C GLU A 192 11.25 -3.90 -10.55
N SER A 193 10.86 -4.44 -9.39
CA SER A 193 9.94 -5.59 -9.30
C SER A 193 8.53 -5.25 -9.79
N ASP A 194 8.04 -4.05 -9.51
CA ASP A 194 6.73 -3.58 -9.97
C ASP A 194 6.78 -3.23 -11.47
N ARG A 195 7.90 -2.67 -11.94
CA ARG A 195 8.11 -2.36 -13.37
C ARG A 195 8.12 -3.60 -14.24
N LEU A 196 8.64 -4.74 -13.73
CA LEU A 196 8.70 -5.99 -14.48
C LEU A 196 7.34 -6.71 -14.58
N THR A 197 6.40 -6.39 -13.68
CA THR A 197 5.14 -7.12 -13.54
C THR A 197 3.91 -6.29 -13.91
N ARG A 198 4.02 -4.96 -13.92
CA ARG A 198 2.93 -4.02 -14.24
C ARG A 198 3.22 -3.27 -15.54
N SER A 199 2.18 -3.01 -16.32
CA SER A 199 2.24 -2.11 -17.48
C SER A 199 2.38 -0.65 -17.04
N ASP A 200 2.94 0.20 -17.89
CA ASP A 200 3.21 1.63 -17.62
C ASP A 200 1.99 2.42 -17.10
N ILE A 201 0.78 1.98 -17.47
CA ILE A 201 -0.49 2.48 -16.96
C ILE A 201 -1.34 1.29 -16.54
N GLN A 202 -1.80 1.29 -15.28
CA GLN A 202 -2.73 0.31 -14.75
C GLN A 202 -3.84 1.05 -14.00
N LEU A 203 -5.01 1.17 -14.65
CA LEU A 203 -6.19 1.75 -13.99
C LEU A 203 -6.86 0.63 -13.21
N THR A 204 -6.82 0.69 -11.88
CA THR A 204 -7.45 -0.30 -11.02
C THR A 204 -8.83 0.16 -10.57
N PHE A 205 -9.78 -0.76 -10.62
CA PHE A 205 -11.18 -0.52 -10.27
C PHE A 205 -11.62 -1.55 -9.26
N PHE A 206 -12.41 -1.08 -8.32
CA PHE A 206 -13.08 -1.91 -7.34
C PHE A 206 -14.54 -2.07 -7.77
N ARG A 207 -14.94 -3.31 -8.06
CA ARG A 207 -16.35 -3.62 -8.35
C ARG A 207 -17.01 -4.18 -7.10
N LEU A 208 -17.89 -3.36 -6.53
CA LEU A 208 -18.93 -3.82 -5.61
C LEU A 208 -19.88 -4.70 -6.40
N VAL A 209 -20.02 -5.97 -6.02
CA VAL A 209 -20.96 -6.89 -6.65
C VAL A 209 -22.11 -7.12 -5.67
N PRO A 210 -23.09 -6.21 -5.58
CA PRO A 210 -24.34 -6.53 -4.92
C PRO A 210 -25.03 -7.62 -5.76
N ASP A 211 -25.48 -8.68 -5.09
CA ASP A 211 -26.44 -9.65 -5.62
C ASP A 211 -25.97 -10.47 -6.84
N ARG A 212 -24.92 -11.29 -6.68
CA ARG A 212 -24.72 -12.43 -7.58
C ARG A 212 -25.66 -13.58 -7.17
N PRO A 213 -26.69 -13.91 -7.97
CA PRO A 213 -27.53 -15.06 -7.67
C PRO A 213 -26.68 -16.34 -7.64
N GLY A 214 -26.76 -17.08 -6.54
CA GLY A 214 -26.02 -18.32 -6.33
C GLY A 214 -24.62 -18.19 -5.72
N ARG A 215 -24.20 -16.99 -5.27
CA ARG A 215 -23.05 -16.83 -4.39
C ARG A 215 -23.43 -15.97 -3.20
N ASP A 216 -23.56 -16.58 -2.02
CA ASP A 216 -23.69 -15.90 -0.72
C ASP A 216 -22.46 -15.03 -0.37
N GLU A 217 -21.44 -15.08 -1.21
CA GLU A 217 -20.19 -14.38 -0.99
C GLU A 217 -20.18 -13.09 -1.81
N GLN A 218 -20.41 -11.96 -1.12
CA GLN A 218 -20.18 -10.60 -1.63
C GLN A 218 -18.66 -10.32 -1.81
N VAL A 219 -17.91 -11.26 -2.40
CA VAL A 219 -16.46 -11.12 -2.61
C VAL A 219 -16.24 -9.95 -3.57
N PRO A 220 -15.51 -8.93 -3.13
CA PRO A 220 -15.21 -7.83 -4.01
C PRO A 220 -14.25 -8.27 -5.12
N GLU A 221 -14.43 -7.68 -6.29
CA GLU A 221 -13.51 -7.91 -7.40
C GLU A 221 -12.62 -6.69 -7.62
N LEU A 222 -11.31 -6.92 -7.55
CA LEU A 222 -10.32 -5.92 -7.93
C LEU A 222 -9.88 -6.18 -9.36
N LEU A 223 -10.18 -5.21 -10.22
CA LEU A 223 -10.00 -5.28 -11.66
C LEU A 223 -8.99 -4.24 -12.13
N GLU A 224 -8.32 -4.49 -13.24
CA GLU A 224 -7.51 -3.54 -13.98
C GLU A 224 -8.07 -3.32 -15.39
N TRP A 225 -7.97 -2.08 -15.88
CA TRP A 225 -8.14 -1.73 -17.28
C TRP A 225 -6.77 -1.38 -17.87
N LEU A 226 -6.41 -2.09 -18.93
CA LEU A 226 -5.21 -1.78 -19.72
C LEU A 226 -5.59 -0.94 -20.95
N PRO A 227 -4.71 -0.04 -21.42
CA PRO A 227 -5.00 0.81 -22.58
C PRO A 227 -5.49 0.07 -23.84
N ASN A 228 -5.07 -1.19 -24.02
CA ASN A 228 -5.42 -2.03 -25.17
C ASN A 228 -6.35 -3.21 -24.82
N ALA A 229 -7.03 -3.16 -23.67
CA ALA A 229 -7.97 -4.20 -23.27
C ALA A 229 -9.41 -3.76 -23.55
N ASP A 230 -10.18 -4.64 -24.20
CA ASP A 230 -11.60 -4.42 -24.49
C ASP A 230 -12.51 -4.63 -23.27
N ARG A 231 -11.95 -5.13 -22.16
CA ARG A 231 -12.67 -5.37 -20.90
C ARG A 231 -11.75 -5.27 -19.69
N PRO A 232 -12.28 -4.89 -18.51
CA PRO A 232 -11.57 -5.05 -17.24
C PRO A 232 -11.21 -6.51 -17.01
N ARG A 233 -10.04 -6.77 -16.42
CA ARG A 233 -9.58 -8.11 -16.03
C ARG A 233 -9.14 -8.12 -14.56
N PRO A 234 -9.07 -9.27 -13.87
CA PRO A 234 -8.59 -9.32 -12.50
C PRO A 234 -7.18 -8.76 -12.36
N VAL A 235 -6.92 -7.99 -11.29
CA VAL A 235 -5.57 -7.55 -10.96
C VAL A 235 -4.72 -8.78 -10.61
N ARG A 236 -3.53 -8.87 -11.19
CA ARG A 236 -2.54 -9.86 -10.78
C ARG A 236 -1.98 -9.46 -9.41
N LEU A 237 -2.33 -10.21 -8.38
CA LEU A 237 -1.77 -10.09 -7.04
C LEU A 237 -0.46 -10.91 -7.01
N LEU A 238 0.61 -10.30 -6.53
CA LEU A 238 1.91 -10.94 -6.30
C LEU A 238 2.06 -11.37 -4.84
#